data_AF-A0A7C0YPD8-F1
#
_entry.id   AF-A0A7C0YPD8-F1
#
_cell.length_a   1.000
_cell.length_b   1.000
_cell.length_c   1.000
_cell.angle_alpha   90.00
_cell.angle_beta   90.00
_cell.angle_gamma   90.00
#
_symmetry.space_group_name_H-M   'P 1'
#
loop_
_entity.id
_entity.type
_entity.pdbx_description
1 polymer ?
#
loop_
_entity_poly.entity_id
_entity_poly.type
_entity_poly.pdbx_seq_one_letter_code
_entity_poly.pdbx_strand_id
1 'polypeptide(L)'
;MEEIIQKEISEEPEELSSVKEATARIIYEDDIQLYAKSIGNVKLLKKGEEIELAKKLNEGKAILTRIISKFPLTTEIRENFEKSRKMSEDGLDTGIKEVVLDRVGAYVEELRILNGRVAHYGESLTSLEKIIKKGKGGRNRNNRKFIAVKEIIKTTKEIHKQIESKVGIKADDLEVVWEKIRKIQGFINEAKREFTVRNLRLVVIVAKAYKGRGLSFPDLIQEGNIGLMKAVDKFEYKRGFKFSTYATCWIR
;
A
#
# COMPACT_ATOMS: atom_id res chain seq x y z
N MET A 1 -3.48 41.98 41.60
CA MET A 1 -3.57 42.48 40.21
C MET A 1 -3.16 41.39 39.23
N GLU A 2 -2.07 40.64 39.48
CA GLU A 2 -1.65 39.50 38.65
C GLU A 2 -2.63 38.31 38.67
N GLU A 3 -3.31 38.02 39.79
CA GLU A 3 -4.33 36.94 39.87
C GLU A 3 -5.61 37.23 39.06
N ILE A 4 -5.97 38.49 38.86
CA ILE A 4 -7.17 38.88 38.09
C ILE A 4 -6.89 38.75 36.60
N ILE A 5 -5.69 39.15 36.18
CA ILE A 5 -5.21 39.05 34.80
C ILE A 5 -5.01 37.58 34.39
N GLN A 6 -4.54 36.71 35.29
CA GLN A 6 -4.45 35.27 34.99
C GLN A 6 -5.81 34.57 34.89
N LYS A 7 -6.85 35.10 35.56
CA LYS A 7 -8.23 34.57 35.48
C LYS A 7 -8.92 34.98 34.17
N GLU A 8 -8.67 36.20 33.68
CA GLU A 8 -9.18 36.68 32.38
C GLU A 8 -8.48 36.07 31.15
N ILE A 9 -7.26 35.54 31.30
CA ILE A 9 -6.51 34.91 30.18
C ILE A 9 -6.79 33.38 30.08
N SER A 10 -7.34 32.75 31.12
CA SER A 10 -7.59 31.30 31.15
C SER A 10 -9.00 30.87 30.75
N GLU A 11 -9.97 31.77 30.78
CA GLU A 11 -11.32 31.51 30.28
C GLU A 11 -11.44 32.07 28.85
N GLU A 12 -11.30 31.20 27.83
CA GLU A 12 -11.73 31.59 26.48
C GLU A 12 -13.20 32.05 26.57
N PRO A 13 -13.55 33.24 26.05
CA PRO A 13 -14.91 33.74 26.16
C PRO A 13 -15.89 32.72 25.60
N GLU A 14 -16.94 32.41 26.36
CA GLU A 14 -17.94 31.40 26.01
C GLU A 14 -18.53 31.65 24.60
N GLU A 15 -18.65 32.93 24.23
CA GLU A 15 -19.02 33.40 22.90
C GLU A 15 -18.00 33.00 21.82
N LEU A 16 -16.70 33.13 22.08
CA LEU A 16 -15.64 32.75 21.13
C LEU A 16 -15.58 31.23 20.93
N SER A 17 -15.80 30.45 21.99
CA SER A 17 -15.94 28.98 21.91
C SER A 17 -17.17 28.60 21.06
N SER A 18 -18.33 29.23 21.33
CA SER A 18 -19.57 28.97 20.58
C SER A 18 -19.45 29.33 19.09
N VAL A 19 -18.72 30.40 18.75
CA VAL A 19 -18.46 30.83 17.38
C VAL A 19 -17.51 29.85 16.68
N LYS A 20 -16.47 29.35 17.36
CA LYS A 20 -15.58 28.30 16.84
C LYS A 20 -16.35 27.00 16.59
N GLU A 21 -17.24 26.61 17.49
CA GLU A 21 -18.10 25.43 17.31
C GLU A 21 -19.09 25.61 16.15
N ALA A 22 -19.71 26.79 16.02
CA ALA A 22 -20.64 27.10 14.94
C ALA A 22 -19.93 27.13 13.58
N THR A 23 -18.76 27.77 13.50
CA THR A 23 -17.94 27.79 12.28
C THR A 23 -17.40 26.40 11.92
N ALA A 24 -16.95 25.62 12.89
CA ALA A 24 -16.58 24.22 12.67
C ALA A 24 -17.76 23.39 12.14
N ARG A 25 -18.97 23.56 12.68
CA ARG A 25 -20.19 22.89 12.18
C ARG A 25 -20.55 23.32 10.75
N ILE A 26 -20.42 24.61 10.42
CA ILE A 26 -20.70 25.13 9.07
C ILE A 26 -19.70 24.55 8.07
N ILE A 27 -18.40 24.61 8.35
CA ILE A 27 -17.34 24.03 7.50
C ILE A 27 -17.57 22.53 7.30
N TYR A 28 -17.96 21.84 8.37
CA TYR A 28 -18.21 20.40 8.35
C TYR A 28 -19.46 20.02 7.55
N GLU A 29 -20.54 20.79 7.65
CA GLU A 29 -21.73 20.60 6.82
C GLU A 29 -21.45 20.87 5.33
N ASP A 30 -20.66 21.89 5.03
CA ASP A 30 -20.21 22.21 3.67
C ASP A 30 -19.35 21.09 3.09
N ASP A 31 -18.42 20.50 3.86
CA ASP A 31 -17.59 19.36 3.44
C ASP A 31 -18.44 18.11 3.14
N ILE A 32 -19.48 17.86 3.93
CA ILE A 32 -20.42 16.76 3.69
C ILE A 32 -21.25 17.01 2.42
N GLN A 33 -21.67 18.25 2.18
CA GLN A 33 -22.42 18.62 0.99
C GLN A 33 -21.55 18.53 -0.27
N LEU A 34 -20.30 18.99 -0.19
CA LEU A 34 -19.29 18.84 -1.25
C LEU A 34 -19.05 17.36 -1.55
N TYR A 35 -18.87 16.54 -0.51
CA TYR A 35 -18.74 15.09 -0.64
C TYR A 35 -19.98 14.47 -1.31
N ALA A 36 -21.18 14.78 -0.83
CA ALA A 36 -22.44 14.28 -1.39
C ALA A 36 -22.64 14.68 -2.86
N LYS A 37 -22.26 15.91 -3.22
CA LYS A 37 -22.29 16.41 -4.60
C LYS A 37 -21.29 15.68 -5.49
N SER A 38 -20.07 15.43 -4.99
CA SER A 38 -19.02 14.72 -5.73
C SER A 38 -19.43 13.28 -6.06
N ILE A 39 -20.02 12.55 -5.12
CA ILE A 39 -20.48 11.17 -5.33
C ILE A 39 -21.78 11.10 -6.14
N GLY A 40 -22.58 12.16 -6.16
CA GLY A 40 -23.81 12.26 -6.94
C GLY A 40 -23.57 12.21 -8.45
N ASN A 41 -22.43 12.72 -8.90
CA ASN A 41 -22.02 12.75 -10.31
C ASN A 41 -21.38 11.45 -10.80
N VAL A 42 -21.08 10.51 -9.90
CA VAL A 42 -20.47 9.23 -10.26
C VAL A 42 -21.54 8.29 -10.82
N LYS A 43 -21.29 7.74 -12.01
CA LYS A 43 -22.18 6.77 -12.66
C LYS A 43 -22.31 5.50 -11.81
N LEU A 44 -23.54 5.06 -11.54
CA LEU A 44 -23.80 3.81 -10.82
C LEU A 44 -23.41 2.59 -11.66
N LEU A 45 -22.97 1.51 -11.01
CA LEU A 45 -22.64 0.26 -11.68
C LEU A 45 -23.90 -0.51 -12.07
N LYS A 46 -23.94 -1.03 -13.29
CA LYS A 46 -24.90 -2.07 -13.69
C LYS A 46 -24.38 -3.44 -13.25
N LYS A 47 -25.27 -4.43 -13.10
CA LYS A 47 -24.91 -5.81 -12.72
C LYS A 47 -23.77 -6.40 -13.57
N GLY A 48 -23.76 -6.16 -14.88
CA GLY A 48 -22.68 -6.61 -15.76
C GLY A 48 -21.33 -5.94 -15.46
N GLU A 49 -21.33 -4.63 -15.18
CA GLU A 49 -20.13 -3.87 -14.83
C GLU A 49 -19.59 -4.29 -13.44
N GLU A 50 -20.48 -4.60 -12.49
CA GLU A 50 -20.09 -5.16 -11.17
C GLU A 50 -19.33 -6.48 -11.34
N ILE A 51 -19.84 -7.37 -12.19
CA ILE A 51 -19.22 -8.67 -12.48
C ILE A 51 -17.85 -8.48 -13.14
N GLU A 52 -17.76 -7.56 -14.11
CA GLU A 52 -16.51 -7.30 -14.83
C GLU A 52 -15.43 -6.76 -13.90
N LEU A 53 -15.75 -5.77 -13.06
CA LEU A 53 -14.81 -5.22 -12.08
C LEU A 53 -14.39 -6.26 -11.04
N ALA A 54 -15.34 -7.02 -10.50
CA ALA A 54 -15.05 -8.09 -9.55
C ALA A 54 -14.15 -9.18 -10.17
N LYS A 55 -14.39 -9.52 -11.44
CA LYS A 55 -13.57 -10.48 -12.19
C LYS A 55 -12.14 -9.96 -12.37
N LYS A 56 -11.96 -8.72 -12.86
CA LYS A 56 -10.64 -8.08 -13.01
C LYS A 56 -9.87 -8.05 -11.68
N LEU A 57 -10.55 -7.69 -10.59
CA LEU A 57 -9.96 -7.64 -9.26
C LEU A 57 -9.46 -9.02 -8.81
N ASN A 58 -10.31 -10.04 -8.94
CA ASN A 58 -9.97 -11.40 -8.52
C ASN A 58 -8.86 -12.02 -9.37
N GLU A 59 -8.86 -11.77 -10.68
CA GLU A 59 -7.78 -12.21 -11.58
C GLU A 59 -6.45 -11.54 -11.25
N GLY A 60 -6.44 -10.22 -11.01
CA GLY A 60 -5.25 -9.50 -10.58
C GLY A 60 -4.69 -10.04 -9.26
N LYS A 61 -5.55 -10.21 -8.25
CA LYS A 61 -5.18 -10.78 -6.94
C LYS A 61 -4.63 -12.21 -7.08
N ALA A 62 -5.20 -13.03 -7.95
CA ALA A 62 -4.73 -14.40 -8.18
C ALA A 62 -3.34 -14.42 -8.85
N ILE A 63 -3.11 -13.58 -9.86
CA ILE A 63 -1.79 -13.44 -10.51
C ILE A 63 -0.75 -12.99 -9.47
N LEU A 64 -1.07 -11.96 -8.68
CA LEU A 64 -0.17 -11.45 -7.65
C LEU A 64 0.16 -12.52 -6.61
N THR A 65 -0.85 -13.24 -6.12
CA THR A 65 -0.67 -14.35 -5.15
C THR A 65 0.25 -15.43 -5.73
N ARG A 66 0.09 -15.77 -7.02
CA ARG A 66 0.94 -16.77 -7.70
C ARG A 66 2.39 -16.32 -7.87
N ILE A 67 2.64 -15.02 -8.01
CA ILE A 67 4.01 -14.48 -8.06
C ILE A 67 4.63 -14.52 -6.66
N ILE A 68 3.92 -13.96 -5.67
CA ILE A 68 4.38 -13.88 -4.28
C ILE A 68 4.66 -15.27 -3.70
N SER A 69 3.80 -16.25 -3.98
CA SER A 69 3.98 -17.62 -3.48
C SER A 69 5.24 -18.32 -3.97
N LYS A 70 5.90 -17.81 -5.03
CA LYS A 70 7.15 -18.38 -5.55
C LYS A 70 8.39 -17.85 -4.83
N PHE A 71 8.28 -16.76 -4.07
CA PHE A 71 9.42 -16.22 -3.33
C PHE A 71 9.69 -17.06 -2.07
N PRO A 72 10.92 -17.54 -1.85
CA PRO A 72 11.29 -18.27 -0.62
C PRO A 72 11.01 -17.48 0.66
N LEU A 73 11.20 -16.16 0.64
CA LEU A 73 10.86 -15.27 1.75
C LEU A 73 9.39 -15.41 2.20
N THR A 74 8.47 -15.79 1.31
CA THR A 74 7.05 -15.96 1.65
C THR A 74 6.82 -17.07 2.65
N THR A 75 7.60 -18.17 2.59
CA THR A 75 7.51 -19.25 3.58
C THR A 75 8.13 -18.83 4.90
N GLU A 76 9.28 -18.15 4.86
CA GLU A 76 9.95 -17.61 6.06
C GLU A 76 9.03 -16.64 6.83
N ILE A 77 8.40 -15.70 6.13
CA ILE A 77 7.46 -14.75 6.75
C ILE A 77 6.25 -15.50 7.32
N ARG A 78 5.69 -16.46 6.59
CA ARG A 78 4.54 -17.25 7.05
C ARG A 78 4.85 -17.98 8.36
N GLU A 79 5.99 -18.68 8.43
CA GLU A 79 6.41 -19.40 9.64
C GLU A 79 6.62 -18.46 10.84
N ASN A 80 7.17 -17.27 10.60
CA ASN A 80 7.35 -16.26 11.64
C ASN A 80 6.00 -15.73 12.16
N PHE A 81 5.04 -15.51 11.26
CA PHE A 81 3.69 -15.07 11.61
C PHE A 81 2.90 -16.13 12.39
N GLU A 82 2.99 -17.41 11.99
CA GLU A 82 2.32 -18.54 12.66
C GLU A 82 2.79 -18.70 14.12
N LYS A 83 4.07 -18.43 14.39
CA LYS A 83 4.64 -18.46 15.75
C LYS A 83 4.15 -17.31 16.64
N SER A 84 3.66 -16.21 16.06
CA SER A 84 3.41 -14.96 16.79
C SER A 84 1.94 -14.63 17.10
N ARG A 85 0.91 -15.26 16.50
CA ARG A 85 -0.50 -14.90 16.87
C ARG A 85 -1.61 -15.87 16.47
N LYS A 86 -2.63 -15.96 17.35
CA LYS A 86 -4.04 -16.31 17.06
C LYS A 86 -4.70 -15.17 16.29
N MET A 87 -4.75 -15.25 14.96
CA MET A 87 -5.45 -14.28 14.12
C MET A 87 -6.36 -15.04 13.15
N SER A 88 -7.51 -14.46 12.77
CA SER A 88 -8.41 -15.05 11.78
C SER A 88 -7.64 -15.31 10.47
N GLU A 89 -7.76 -16.52 9.90
CA GLU A 89 -7.03 -16.98 8.70
C GLU A 89 -7.01 -15.96 7.55
N ASP A 90 -8.10 -15.22 7.37
CA ASP A 90 -8.33 -14.34 6.22
C ASP A 90 -7.53 -13.01 6.29
N GLY A 91 -7.26 -12.52 7.50
CA GLY A 91 -6.42 -11.32 7.70
C GLY A 91 -4.92 -11.64 7.61
N LEU A 92 -4.56 -12.89 7.90
CA LEU A 92 -3.18 -13.38 7.91
C LEU A 92 -2.59 -13.42 6.49
N ASP A 93 -3.32 -13.95 5.52
CA ASP A 93 -2.84 -14.08 4.14
C ASP A 93 -2.67 -12.72 3.45
N THR A 94 -3.53 -11.75 3.76
CA THR A 94 -3.39 -10.37 3.25
C THR A 94 -2.17 -9.67 3.85
N GLY A 95 -1.99 -9.76 5.17
CA GLY A 95 -0.84 -9.17 5.85
C GLY A 95 0.50 -9.78 5.41
N ILE A 96 0.57 -11.10 5.23
CA ILE A 96 1.80 -11.76 4.73
C ILE A 96 2.16 -11.23 3.34
N LYS A 97 1.19 -11.10 2.42
CA LYS A 97 1.45 -10.60 1.06
C LYS A 97 1.98 -9.17 1.08
N GLU A 98 1.42 -8.30 1.90
CA GLU A 98 1.85 -6.91 2.04
C GLU A 98 3.30 -6.83 2.54
N VAL A 99 3.64 -7.57 3.61
CA VAL A 99 5.01 -7.62 4.14
C VAL A 99 6.01 -8.19 3.13
N VAL A 100 5.63 -9.23 2.38
CA VAL A 100 6.49 -9.77 1.31
C VAL A 100 6.75 -8.71 0.24
N LEU A 101 5.72 -8.02 -0.22
CA LEU A 101 5.84 -6.99 -1.26
C LEU A 101 6.73 -5.83 -0.80
N ASP A 102 6.54 -5.34 0.42
CA ASP A 102 7.37 -4.28 0.98
C ASP A 102 8.83 -4.70 1.07
N ARG A 103 9.08 -5.95 1.48
CA ARG A 103 10.43 -6.47 1.61
C ARG A 103 11.12 -6.68 0.26
N VAL A 104 10.40 -7.20 -0.73
CA VAL A 104 10.91 -7.34 -2.10
C VAL A 104 11.17 -5.96 -2.71
N GLY A 105 10.29 -4.98 -2.48
CA GLY A 105 10.50 -3.60 -2.91
C GLY A 105 11.74 -2.97 -2.29
N ALA A 106 11.99 -3.22 -1.00
CA ALA A 106 13.21 -2.77 -0.33
C ALA A 106 14.47 -3.39 -0.97
N TYR A 107 14.45 -4.67 -1.34
CA TYR A 107 15.57 -5.31 -2.04
C TYR A 107 15.82 -4.74 -3.42
N VAL A 108 14.76 -4.41 -4.16
CA VAL A 108 14.87 -3.76 -5.47
C VAL A 108 15.54 -2.39 -5.32
N GLU A 109 15.14 -1.60 -4.33
CA GLU A 109 15.76 -0.28 -4.11
C GLU A 109 17.21 -0.40 -3.64
N GLU A 110 17.52 -1.40 -2.81
CA GLU A 110 18.90 -1.71 -2.42
C GLU A 110 19.76 -2.06 -3.63
N LEU A 111 19.24 -2.87 -4.57
CA LEU A 111 19.92 -3.19 -5.83
C LEU A 111 20.10 -1.95 -6.73
N ARG A 112 19.11 -1.07 -6.80
CA ARG A 112 19.21 0.19 -7.57
C ARG A 112 20.31 1.10 -7.02
N ILE A 113 20.36 1.29 -5.71
CA ILE A 113 21.42 2.07 -5.04
C ILE A 113 22.79 1.44 -5.29
N LEU A 114 22.88 0.12 -5.19
CA LEU A 114 24.12 -0.63 -5.41
C LEU A 114 24.61 -0.52 -6.85
N ASN A 115 23.71 -0.64 -7.83
CA ASN A 115 24.01 -0.43 -9.24
C ASN A 115 24.46 1.01 -9.52
N GLY A 116 23.86 2.01 -8.86
CA GLY A 116 24.32 3.40 -8.92
C GLY A 116 25.72 3.59 -8.36
N ARG A 117 26.05 2.93 -7.24
CA ARG A 117 27.41 2.94 -6.67
C ARG A 117 28.42 2.27 -7.61
N VAL A 118 28.05 1.17 -8.25
CA VAL A 118 28.88 0.48 -9.24
C VAL A 118 29.14 1.40 -10.44
N ALA A 119 28.09 2.05 -10.96
CA ALA A 119 28.15 2.99 -12.09
C ALA A 119 29.16 4.12 -11.88
N HIS A 120 29.29 4.64 -10.64
CA HIS A 120 30.25 5.68 -10.29
C HIS A 120 31.73 5.27 -10.52
N TYR A 121 32.04 3.98 -10.43
CA TYR A 121 33.40 3.46 -10.65
C TYR A 121 33.59 2.80 -12.02
N GLY A 122 32.51 2.53 -12.75
CA GLY A 122 32.50 1.97 -14.10
C GLY A 122 31.09 1.52 -14.53
N GLU A 123 30.84 1.41 -15.83
CA GLU A 123 29.48 1.25 -16.38
C GLU A 123 28.70 0.00 -15.92
N SER A 124 29.38 -1.07 -15.50
CA SER A 124 28.72 -2.28 -14.99
C SER A 124 29.63 -3.11 -14.10
N LEU A 125 29.04 -4.01 -13.30
CA LEU A 125 29.78 -5.00 -12.51
C LEU A 125 30.76 -5.81 -13.39
N THR A 126 30.32 -6.18 -14.60
CA THR A 126 31.15 -6.94 -15.56
C THR A 126 32.32 -6.11 -16.11
N SER A 127 32.11 -4.81 -16.32
CA SER A 127 33.15 -3.87 -16.74
C SER A 127 34.19 -3.69 -15.63
N LEU A 128 33.76 -3.54 -14.37
CA LEU A 128 34.64 -3.48 -13.22
C LEU A 128 35.45 -4.78 -13.02
N GLU A 129 34.83 -5.94 -13.24
CA GLU A 129 35.55 -7.23 -13.18
C GLU A 129 36.62 -7.36 -14.25
N LYS A 130 36.35 -6.89 -15.48
CA LYS A 130 37.34 -6.85 -16.57
C LYS A 130 38.51 -5.92 -16.22
N ILE A 131 38.23 -4.75 -15.62
CA ILE A 131 39.27 -3.81 -15.16
C ILE A 131 40.16 -4.47 -14.10
N ILE A 132 39.58 -5.20 -13.14
CA ILE A 132 40.36 -5.97 -12.16
C ILE A 132 41.18 -7.07 -12.84
N LYS A 133 40.59 -7.86 -13.76
CA LYS A 133 41.32 -8.94 -14.46
C LYS A 133 42.51 -8.39 -15.27
N LYS A 134 42.36 -7.28 -15.97
CA LYS A 134 43.44 -6.62 -16.73
C LYS A 134 44.49 -5.97 -15.82
N GLY A 135 44.09 -5.45 -14.65
CA GLY A 135 44.98 -4.80 -13.69
C GLY A 135 45.81 -5.74 -12.80
N LYS A 136 45.65 -7.07 -12.92
CA LYS A 136 46.34 -8.06 -12.06
C LYS A 136 47.86 -8.16 -12.26
N GLY A 137 48.43 -7.54 -13.31
CA GLY A 137 49.82 -7.73 -13.75
C GLY A 137 50.83 -6.58 -13.54
N GLY A 138 50.49 -5.45 -12.88
CA GLY A 138 51.42 -4.31 -12.77
C GLY A 138 51.28 -3.44 -11.53
N ARG A 139 52.15 -2.40 -11.39
CA ARG A 139 52.29 -1.41 -10.28
C ARG A 139 50.99 -0.79 -9.72
N ASN A 140 49.86 -0.99 -10.40
CA ASN A 140 48.54 -0.46 -10.09
C ASN A 140 47.79 -1.18 -8.94
N ARG A 141 48.36 -2.25 -8.35
CA ARG A 141 47.75 -3.03 -7.25
C ARG A 141 47.56 -2.22 -5.95
N ASN A 142 48.47 -1.29 -5.65
CA ASN A 142 48.43 -0.45 -4.44
C ASN A 142 47.70 0.88 -4.67
N ASN A 143 47.09 1.08 -5.84
CA ASN A 143 46.30 2.26 -6.11
C ASN A 143 45.03 2.24 -5.26
N ARG A 144 44.78 3.29 -4.47
CA ARG A 144 43.56 3.44 -3.65
C ARG A 144 42.28 3.19 -4.44
N LYS A 145 42.24 3.63 -5.72
CA LYS A 145 41.10 3.38 -6.61
C LYS A 145 40.89 1.88 -6.88
N PHE A 146 41.96 1.11 -7.04
CA PHE A 146 41.89 -0.32 -7.30
C PHE A 146 41.39 -1.11 -6.07
N ILE A 147 41.81 -0.70 -4.88
CA ILE A 147 41.34 -1.29 -3.60
C ILE A 147 39.85 -1.01 -3.40
N ALA A 148 39.42 0.25 -3.59
CA ALA A 148 38.02 0.64 -3.48
C ALA A 148 37.11 -0.12 -4.47
N VAL A 149 37.53 -0.24 -5.73
CA VAL A 149 36.78 -1.01 -6.75
C VAL A 149 36.67 -2.49 -6.37
N LYS A 150 37.74 -3.10 -5.85
CA LYS A 150 37.71 -4.50 -5.40
C LYS A 150 36.76 -4.71 -4.23
N GLU A 151 36.74 -3.78 -3.28
CA GLU A 151 35.84 -3.81 -2.14
C GLU A 151 34.37 -3.68 -2.57
N ILE A 152 34.08 -2.74 -3.48
CA ILE A 152 32.73 -2.53 -4.04
C ILE A 152 32.23 -3.78 -4.78
N ILE A 153 33.07 -4.42 -5.60
CA ILE A 153 32.66 -5.65 -6.29
C ILE A 153 32.36 -6.75 -5.26
N LYS A 154 33.17 -6.87 -4.20
CA LYS A 154 32.96 -7.88 -3.15
C LYS A 154 31.63 -7.64 -2.42
N THR A 155 31.39 -6.42 -1.96
CA THR A 155 30.14 -6.06 -1.26
C THR A 155 28.93 -6.22 -2.18
N THR A 156 29.06 -5.84 -3.45
CA THR A 156 27.98 -5.99 -4.43
C THR A 156 27.58 -7.44 -4.64
N LYS A 157 28.57 -8.34 -4.78
CA LYS A 157 28.32 -9.78 -4.91
C LYS A 157 27.68 -10.39 -3.68
N GLU A 158 28.09 -9.97 -2.50
CA GLU A 158 27.54 -10.46 -1.24
C GLU A 158 26.07 -10.07 -1.12
N ILE A 159 25.72 -8.81 -1.41
CA ILE A 159 24.34 -8.33 -1.39
C ILE A 159 23.49 -9.03 -2.45
N HIS A 160 23.99 -9.14 -3.70
CA HIS A 160 23.30 -9.91 -4.76
C HIS A 160 22.99 -11.33 -4.27
N LYS A 161 23.98 -12.05 -3.74
CA LYS A 161 23.79 -13.42 -3.25
C LYS A 161 22.76 -13.50 -2.12
N GLN A 162 22.76 -12.55 -1.19
CA GLN A 162 21.78 -12.51 -0.09
C GLN A 162 20.36 -12.26 -0.61
N ILE A 163 20.18 -11.35 -1.55
CA ILE A 163 18.88 -11.04 -2.15
C ILE A 163 18.39 -12.24 -2.98
N GLU A 164 19.28 -12.84 -3.78
CA GLU A 164 18.98 -14.03 -4.58
C GLU A 164 18.54 -15.20 -3.71
N SER A 165 19.17 -15.40 -2.54
CA SER A 165 18.76 -16.45 -1.60
C SER A 165 17.36 -16.23 -1.02
N LYS A 166 16.96 -14.98 -0.81
CA LYS A 166 15.65 -14.64 -0.20
C LYS A 166 14.52 -14.61 -1.22
N VAL A 167 14.80 -14.13 -2.42
CA VAL A 167 13.80 -13.97 -3.48
C VAL A 167 13.76 -15.18 -4.42
N GLY A 168 14.83 -15.97 -4.50
CA GLY A 168 14.92 -17.16 -5.37
C GLY A 168 15.03 -16.81 -6.86
N ILE A 169 15.32 -15.56 -7.18
CA ILE A 169 15.47 -15.03 -8.55
C ILE A 169 16.80 -14.27 -8.60
N LYS A 170 17.46 -14.29 -9.76
CA LYS A 170 18.68 -13.50 -10.00
C LYS A 170 18.43 -12.02 -9.75
N ALA A 171 19.41 -11.33 -9.17
CA ALA A 171 19.30 -9.91 -8.87
C ALA A 171 18.98 -9.06 -10.12
N ASP A 172 19.55 -9.43 -11.27
CA ASP A 172 19.33 -8.72 -12.55
C ASP A 172 17.89 -8.88 -13.07
N ASP A 173 17.24 -10.02 -12.81
CA ASP A 173 15.88 -10.31 -13.25
C ASP A 173 14.82 -9.77 -12.26
N LEU A 174 15.23 -9.46 -11.03
CA LEU A 174 14.32 -9.02 -9.97
C LEU A 174 13.64 -7.70 -10.32
N GLU A 175 14.37 -6.75 -10.91
CA GLU A 175 13.83 -5.47 -11.38
C GLU A 175 12.66 -5.66 -12.37
N VAL A 176 12.83 -6.59 -13.31
CA VAL A 176 11.81 -6.89 -14.34
C VAL A 176 10.57 -7.52 -13.72
N VAL A 177 10.76 -8.42 -12.74
CA VAL A 177 9.65 -9.03 -12.00
C VAL A 177 8.94 -7.98 -11.15
N TRP A 178 9.68 -7.09 -10.49
CA TRP A 178 9.13 -6.02 -9.66
C TRP A 178 8.27 -5.05 -10.47
N GLU A 179 8.72 -4.63 -11.65
CA GLU A 179 7.92 -3.76 -12.52
C GLU A 179 6.62 -4.43 -12.99
N LYS A 180 6.62 -5.76 -13.19
CA LYS A 180 5.38 -6.51 -13.45
C LYS A 180 4.45 -6.50 -12.25
N ILE A 181 4.98 -6.74 -11.05
CA ILE A 181 4.21 -6.70 -9.78
C ILE A 181 3.59 -5.31 -9.60
N ARG A 182 4.36 -4.24 -9.77
CA ARG A 182 3.91 -2.86 -9.63
C ARG A 182 2.76 -2.53 -10.59
N LYS A 183 2.87 -2.97 -11.85
CA LYS A 183 1.79 -2.83 -12.84
C LYS A 183 0.52 -3.55 -12.38
N ILE A 184 0.64 -4.80 -11.93
CA ILE A 184 -0.49 -5.60 -11.44
C ILE A 184 -1.14 -4.92 -10.22
N GLN A 185 -0.35 -4.44 -9.25
CA GLN A 185 -0.87 -3.69 -8.11
C GLN A 185 -1.61 -2.43 -8.54
N GLY A 186 -1.07 -1.69 -9.52
CA GLY A 186 -1.74 -0.54 -10.11
C GLY A 186 -3.13 -0.90 -10.68
N PHE A 187 -3.22 -1.98 -11.46
CA PHE A 187 -4.49 -2.46 -12.00
C PHE A 187 -5.48 -2.89 -10.92
N ILE A 188 -5.02 -3.60 -9.88
CA ILE A 188 -5.85 -4.02 -8.73
C ILE A 188 -6.38 -2.80 -7.99
N ASN A 189 -5.50 -1.83 -7.70
CA ASN A 189 -5.85 -0.63 -6.95
C ASN A 189 -6.84 0.24 -7.73
N GLU A 190 -6.64 0.40 -9.03
CA GLU A 190 -7.58 1.16 -9.87
C GLU A 190 -8.94 0.47 -9.95
N ALA A 191 -8.99 -0.84 -10.19
CA ALA A 191 -10.24 -1.58 -10.21
C ALA A 191 -10.98 -1.52 -8.87
N LYS A 192 -10.24 -1.66 -7.76
CA LYS A 192 -10.79 -1.54 -6.40
C LYS A 192 -11.31 -0.13 -6.13
N ARG A 193 -10.57 0.90 -6.55
CA ARG A 193 -10.95 2.31 -6.41
C ARG A 193 -12.21 2.59 -7.21
N GLU A 194 -12.26 2.20 -8.48
CA GLU A 194 -13.44 2.38 -9.33
C GLU A 194 -14.66 1.69 -8.70
N PHE A 195 -14.51 0.43 -8.28
CA PHE A 195 -15.60 -0.33 -7.67
C PHE A 195 -16.09 0.31 -6.37
N THR A 196 -15.18 0.82 -5.53
CA THR A 196 -15.53 1.54 -4.29
C THR A 196 -16.23 2.86 -4.59
N VAL A 197 -15.64 3.70 -5.44
CA VAL A 197 -16.14 5.05 -5.76
C VAL A 197 -17.56 5.01 -6.34
N ARG A 198 -17.83 4.05 -7.23
CA ARG A 198 -19.18 3.88 -7.84
C ARG A 198 -20.23 3.37 -6.84
N ASN A 199 -19.84 3.00 -5.62
CA ASN A 199 -20.73 2.52 -4.54
C ASN A 199 -20.74 3.42 -3.29
N LEU A 200 -20.04 4.56 -3.26
CA LEU A 200 -20.02 5.45 -2.08
C LEU A 200 -21.42 5.97 -1.69
N ARG A 201 -22.34 6.10 -2.65
CA ARG A 201 -23.73 6.48 -2.38
C ARG A 201 -24.45 5.49 -1.46
N LEU A 202 -24.12 4.20 -1.55
CA LEU A 202 -24.69 3.17 -0.69
C LEU A 202 -24.28 3.40 0.78
N VAL A 203 -23.02 3.77 1.01
CA VAL A 203 -22.50 4.06 2.36
C VAL A 203 -23.28 5.20 3.00
N VAL A 204 -23.48 6.29 2.26
CA VAL A 204 -24.25 7.45 2.76
C VAL A 204 -25.71 7.07 3.07
N ILE A 205 -26.33 6.21 2.25
CA ILE A 205 -27.71 5.73 2.50
C ILE A 205 -27.77 4.90 3.78
N VAL A 206 -26.83 3.97 3.99
CA VAL A 206 -26.80 3.12 5.18
C VAL A 206 -26.47 3.96 6.42
N ALA A 207 -25.45 4.81 6.37
CA ALA A 207 -25.01 5.65 7.49
C ALA A 207 -26.11 6.61 8.00
N LYS A 208 -27.02 7.07 7.12
CA LYS A 208 -28.16 7.92 7.52
C LYS A 208 -29.05 7.25 8.57
N ALA A 209 -29.20 5.93 8.54
CA ALA A 209 -30.01 5.18 9.51
C ALA A 209 -29.37 5.09 10.92
N TYR A 210 -28.08 5.46 11.05
CA TYR A 210 -27.30 5.40 12.28
C TYR A 210 -27.01 6.77 12.90
N LYS A 211 -27.56 7.85 12.30
CA LYS A 211 -27.47 9.20 12.87
C LYS A 211 -28.03 9.24 14.30
N GLY A 212 -27.41 10.04 15.16
CA GLY A 212 -27.86 10.27 16.54
C GLY A 212 -27.52 9.13 17.51
N ARG A 213 -26.68 8.16 17.12
CA ARG A 213 -26.25 7.04 17.98
C ARG A 213 -24.86 7.23 18.62
N GLY A 214 -24.45 8.49 18.83
CA GLY A 214 -23.21 8.83 19.54
C GLY A 214 -21.97 9.03 18.66
N LEU A 215 -22.02 8.74 17.36
CA LEU A 215 -20.98 9.10 16.39
C LEU A 215 -21.45 10.23 15.45
N SER A 216 -20.51 11.06 15.00
CA SER A 216 -20.78 12.09 14.00
C SER A 216 -21.11 11.45 12.64
N PHE A 217 -21.84 12.17 11.77
CA PHE A 217 -22.27 11.59 10.50
C PHE A 217 -21.10 11.26 9.54
N PRO A 218 -20.07 12.09 9.40
CA PRO A 218 -18.84 11.72 8.70
C PRO A 218 -18.09 10.56 9.30
N ASP A 219 -18.01 10.41 10.62
CA ASP A 219 -17.37 9.23 11.22
C ASP A 219 -18.12 7.95 10.82
N LEU A 220 -19.45 7.98 10.83
CA LEU A 220 -20.28 6.88 10.32
C LEU A 220 -20.02 6.59 8.84
N ILE A 221 -19.80 7.63 8.02
CA ILE A 221 -19.42 7.46 6.61
C ILE A 221 -18.03 6.86 6.49
N GLN A 222 -17.06 7.26 7.31
CA GLN A 222 -15.71 6.71 7.28
C GLN A 222 -15.70 5.21 7.64
N GLU A 223 -16.36 4.84 8.75
CA GLU A 223 -16.51 3.43 9.14
C GLU A 223 -17.26 2.63 8.05
N GLY A 224 -18.33 3.20 7.49
CA GLY A 224 -19.06 2.59 6.40
C GLY A 224 -18.23 2.44 5.12
N ASN A 225 -17.33 3.37 4.82
CA ASN A 225 -16.39 3.29 3.70
C ASN A 225 -15.37 2.17 3.92
N ILE A 226 -14.88 1.98 5.15
CA ILE A 226 -14.02 0.84 5.51
C ILE A 226 -14.78 -0.48 5.31
N GLY A 227 -16.05 -0.54 5.73
CA GLY A 227 -16.94 -1.68 5.49
C GLY A 227 -17.12 -1.97 4.00
N LEU A 228 -17.38 -0.94 3.20
CA LEU A 228 -17.50 -1.05 1.74
C LEU A 228 -16.21 -1.58 1.10
N MET A 229 -15.03 -1.09 1.51
CA MET A 229 -13.74 -1.56 1.00
C MET A 229 -13.54 -3.05 1.29
N LYS A 230 -13.90 -3.51 2.49
CA LYS A 230 -13.87 -4.94 2.87
C LYS A 230 -14.84 -5.77 2.03
N ALA A 231 -16.04 -5.25 1.74
CA ALA A 231 -16.99 -5.90 0.86
C ALA A 231 -16.44 -6.04 -0.57
N VAL A 232 -15.86 -4.97 -1.14
CA VAL A 232 -15.23 -5.01 -2.46
C VAL A 232 -14.12 -6.08 -2.50
N ASP A 233 -13.32 -6.17 -1.44
CA ASP A 233 -12.23 -7.14 -1.39
C ASP A 233 -12.67 -8.60 -1.42
N LYS A 234 -13.84 -8.90 -0.86
CA LYS A 234 -14.36 -10.26 -0.65
C LYS A 234 -15.55 -10.62 -1.53
N PHE A 235 -15.95 -9.74 -2.44
CA PHE A 235 -17.12 -9.97 -3.26
C PHE A 235 -16.93 -11.10 -4.26
N GLU A 236 -17.78 -12.13 -4.16
CA GLU A 236 -17.80 -13.26 -5.07
C GLU A 236 -18.93 -13.13 -6.11
N TYR A 237 -18.61 -12.57 -7.27
CA TYR A 237 -19.58 -12.37 -8.36
C TYR A 237 -20.25 -13.67 -8.86
N LYS A 238 -19.58 -14.82 -8.68
CA LYS A 238 -20.09 -16.14 -9.11
C LYS A 238 -21.33 -16.59 -8.33
N ARG A 239 -21.58 -16.03 -7.14
CA ARG A 239 -22.77 -16.35 -6.32
C ARG A 239 -24.06 -15.72 -6.85
N GLY A 240 -23.99 -14.84 -7.85
CA GLY A 240 -25.16 -14.32 -8.57
C GLY A 240 -25.94 -13.18 -7.87
N PHE A 241 -25.62 -12.88 -6.61
CA PHE A 241 -26.18 -11.76 -5.86
C PHE A 241 -25.67 -10.40 -6.38
N LYS A 242 -26.50 -9.35 -6.26
CA LYS A 242 -26.06 -7.98 -6.53
C LYS A 242 -25.07 -7.52 -5.47
N PHE A 243 -24.08 -6.73 -5.87
CA PHE A 243 -23.06 -6.23 -4.94
C PHE A 243 -23.67 -5.40 -3.82
N SER A 244 -24.64 -4.54 -4.13
CA SER A 244 -25.30 -3.66 -3.15
C SER A 244 -25.88 -4.44 -1.95
N THR A 245 -26.54 -5.58 -2.21
CA THR A 245 -27.15 -6.42 -1.18
C THR A 245 -26.09 -7.03 -0.25
N TYR A 246 -24.99 -7.50 -0.84
CA TYR A 246 -23.87 -8.04 -0.08
C TYR A 246 -23.18 -6.96 0.75
N ALA A 247 -22.88 -5.81 0.14
CA ALA A 247 -22.13 -4.72 0.77
C ALA A 247 -22.90 -4.09 1.94
N THR A 248 -24.23 -4.04 1.92
CA THR A 248 -25.02 -3.51 3.05
C THR A 248 -24.71 -4.22 4.37
N CYS A 249 -24.42 -5.53 4.36
CA CYS A 249 -24.07 -6.26 5.58
C CYS A 249 -22.69 -5.89 6.14
N TRP A 250 -21.77 -5.40 5.31
CA TRP A 250 -20.42 -4.99 5.71
C TRP A 250 -20.35 -3.53 6.13
N ILE A 251 -21.20 -2.68 5.56
CA ILE A 251 -21.28 -1.24 5.86
C ILE A 251 -22.00 -1.01 7.20
N ARG A 252 -22.95 -1.89 7.53
CA ARG A 252 -23.70 -1.89 8.78
C ARG A 252 -22.87 -2.42 9.94
#